data_AF-A0ABC9BFB2-F1
#
_entry.id   AF-A0ABC9BFB2-F1
#
_cell.length_a   1.000
_cell.length_b   1.000
_cell.length_c   1.000
_cell.angle_alpha   90.00
_cell.angle_beta   90.00
_cell.angle_gamma   90.00
#
_symmetry.space_group_name_H-M   'P 1'
#
loop_
_entity.id
_entity.type
_entity.pdbx_description
1 polymer ?
#
loop_
_entity_poly.entity_id
_entity_poly.type
_entity_poly.pdbx_seq_one_letter_code
_entity_poly.pdbx_strand_id
1 'polypeptide(L)'
;MTEPAPSAAAPPSMVLVDRHVGFIDELREFIKETGGLPLDRSIALALKRIPAPTHLPACSSSRRRGRRIDRGALEEMAIQDEIKRYRAEVEEPALAMLLQRKASSPSSAAAVRKEPLPEAIDGDGSLYRELLAGIEPCFSAAVAGAAAPSVTRLSLEISWPPGRHITSYPMSACIASCHRCFLVLYVGGYRPGVSVHHQPGFYLVYNASANSVAIVPPLCVNYSSHCDIGAGVAVLCCSIGDGDCVGSYVLAELLLHIDSRNFLPTNKATLFIWDSSSCWWVKRDQLVLPQPADHAADEQGTTTCSFHAHLAFAVSFSSICWVDLRTGILVYNHIHSEQFHFIPLPEECITGKLRNRRSWQGQREPDEYRTMCCLDRQTLKFVSMDESYSQECPMFTSWTLRRPLSPTNWKWEKDAVSSFCIRDLWDDQLYRDKLLRPLMPRFPVISTQEPGIIYFSITDDYKHNHSHYVLSFNMDRRRVESVYEVPSDKNAITLPPRLFTSDFSSYLNKTKAWDLMHGRREGPVEGEGDC
;
A
#
# COMPACT_ATOMS: atom_id res chain seq x y z
N MET A 1 52.77 -6.99 3.14
CA MET A 1 51.56 -7.57 2.51
C MET A 1 50.39 -7.08 3.31
N THR A 2 49.79 -5.99 2.85
CA THR A 2 48.63 -5.34 3.47
C THR A 2 47.38 -6.00 2.92
N GLU A 3 46.52 -6.50 3.81
CA GLU A 3 45.21 -7.05 3.43
C GLU A 3 44.41 -6.02 2.61
N PRO A 4 43.72 -6.44 1.54
CA PRO A 4 42.81 -5.55 0.84
C PRO A 4 41.63 -5.25 1.77
N ALA A 5 41.32 -3.95 1.91
CA ALA A 5 40.14 -3.49 2.62
C ALA A 5 38.89 -4.20 2.07
N PRO A 6 37.91 -4.56 2.94
CA PRO A 6 36.69 -5.19 2.50
C PRO A 6 35.99 -4.26 1.50
N SER A 7 35.87 -4.73 0.26
CA SER A 7 35.01 -4.13 -0.75
C SER A 7 33.66 -3.87 -0.11
N ALA A 8 33.24 -2.61 -0.01
CA ALA A 8 31.92 -2.24 0.46
C ALA A 8 30.91 -3.07 -0.34
N ALA A 9 30.20 -3.97 0.34
CA ALA A 9 29.17 -4.79 -0.29
C ALA A 9 28.18 -3.85 -0.99
N ALA A 10 27.90 -4.11 -2.26
CA ALA A 10 26.88 -3.36 -2.98
C ALA A 10 25.59 -3.38 -2.14
N PRO A 11 24.87 -2.24 -2.00
CA PRO A 11 23.67 -2.20 -1.20
C PRO A 11 22.68 -3.27 -1.70
N PRO A 12 21.93 -3.92 -0.79
CA PRO A 12 20.99 -4.96 -1.19
C PRO A 12 20.02 -4.38 -2.21
N SER A 13 19.93 -5.01 -3.40
CA SER A 13 19.00 -4.58 -4.44
C SER A 13 17.53 -4.72 -4.04
N MET A 14 17.21 -5.55 -3.03
CA MET A 14 15.88 -5.76 -2.47
C MET A 14 15.78 -5.16 -1.07
N VAL A 15 14.61 -4.58 -0.81
CA VAL A 15 14.20 -4.07 0.49
C VAL A 15 12.85 -4.67 0.90
N LEU A 16 12.64 -4.78 2.20
CA LEU A 16 11.31 -4.98 2.77
C LEU A 16 10.64 -3.62 2.88
N VAL A 17 9.39 -3.55 2.43
CA VAL A 17 8.62 -2.31 2.42
C VAL A 17 7.33 -2.54 3.18
N ASP A 18 7.03 -1.63 4.11
CA ASP A 18 5.73 -1.61 4.76
C ASP A 18 4.68 -1.04 3.80
N ARG A 19 3.56 -1.75 3.63
CA ARG A 19 2.43 -1.27 2.82
C ARG A 19 1.75 -0.07 3.44
N HIS A 20 1.84 0.11 4.76
CA HIS A 20 1.28 1.28 5.41
C HIS A 20 2.12 2.53 5.09
N VAL A 21 1.44 3.59 4.67
CA VAL A 21 2.08 4.86 4.33
C VAL A 21 1.63 5.91 5.33
N GLY A 22 2.62 6.49 6.03
CA GLY A 22 2.39 7.56 6.99
C GLY A 22 2.14 8.91 6.31
N PHE A 23 1.56 9.86 7.02
CA PHE A 23 1.47 11.25 6.60
C PHE A 23 2.23 12.14 7.57
N ILE A 24 2.97 13.08 7.01
CA ILE A 24 3.62 14.16 7.74
C ILE A 24 2.93 15.45 7.32
N ASP A 25 2.16 16.02 8.24
CA ASP A 25 1.49 17.31 8.03
C ASP A 25 2.51 18.44 8.24
N GLU A 26 3.16 18.84 7.15
CA GLU A 26 4.22 19.86 7.17
C GLU A 26 3.67 21.21 7.67
N LEU A 27 2.40 21.51 7.39
CA LEU A 27 1.77 22.74 7.87
C LEU A 27 1.63 22.73 9.38
N ARG A 28 1.17 21.61 9.96
CA ARG A 28 1.08 21.44 11.41
C ARG A 28 2.45 21.48 12.08
N GLU A 29 3.45 20.85 11.49
CA GLU A 29 4.83 20.92 12.00
C GLU A 29 5.39 22.35 11.95
N PHE A 30 5.14 23.07 10.86
CA PHE A 30 5.56 24.46 10.70
C PHE A 30 4.85 25.41 11.67
N ILE A 31 3.55 25.24 11.89
CA ILE A 31 2.81 26.00 12.92
C ILE A 31 3.44 25.76 14.30
N LYS A 32 3.79 24.51 14.63
CA LYS A 32 4.45 24.19 15.89
C LYS A 32 5.86 24.80 15.98
N GLU A 33 6.64 24.75 14.91
CA GLU A 33 7.98 25.35 14.81
C GLU A 33 7.95 26.87 15.05
N THR A 34 6.94 27.54 14.50
CA THR A 34 6.73 29.00 14.66
C THR A 34 6.07 29.40 15.99
N GLY A 35 5.85 28.44 16.89
CA GLY A 35 5.25 28.69 18.21
C GLY A 35 3.73 28.84 18.22
N GLY A 36 3.06 28.51 17.12
CA GLY A 36 1.61 28.50 17.00
C GLY A 36 0.95 27.42 17.86
N LEU A 37 -0.27 27.70 18.30
CA LEU A 37 -1.10 26.77 19.06
C LEU A 37 -1.77 25.76 18.13
N PRO A 38 -1.68 24.43 18.35
CA PRO A 38 -2.43 23.45 17.57
C PRO A 38 -3.96 23.66 17.63
N LEU A 39 -4.65 23.33 16.53
CA LEU A 39 -6.12 23.48 16.40
C LEU A 39 -6.90 22.80 17.52
N ASP A 40 -6.51 21.59 17.94
CA ASP A 40 -7.16 20.84 19.02
C ASP A 40 -7.14 21.61 20.35
N ARG A 41 -6.03 22.30 20.65
CA ARG A 41 -5.93 23.17 21.83
C ARG A 41 -6.74 24.45 21.66
N SER A 42 -6.78 25.01 20.45
CA SER A 42 -7.59 26.19 20.13
C SER A 42 -9.08 25.91 20.34
N ILE A 43 -9.57 24.78 19.82
CA ILE A 43 -10.94 24.28 20.02
C ILE A 43 -11.22 24.07 21.51
N ALA A 44 -10.32 23.42 22.25
CA ALA A 44 -10.50 23.20 23.68
C ALA A 44 -10.62 24.53 24.47
N LEU A 45 -9.92 25.59 24.07
CA LEU A 45 -10.06 26.92 24.65
C LEU A 45 -11.38 27.60 24.27
N ALA A 46 -11.84 27.44 23.03
CA ALA A 46 -13.12 27.95 22.58
C ALA A 46 -14.29 27.30 23.34
N LEU A 47 -14.26 25.97 23.50
CA LEU A 47 -15.27 25.22 24.26
C LEU A 47 -15.33 25.64 25.73
N LYS A 48 -14.19 25.99 26.35
CA LYS A 48 -14.15 26.51 27.74
C LYS A 48 -14.82 27.87 27.90
N ARG A 49 -15.00 28.65 26.83
CA ARG A 49 -15.67 29.97 26.86
C ARG A 49 -17.19 29.85 26.84
N ILE A 50 -17.74 28.66 26.57
CA ILE A 50 -19.18 28.43 26.60
C ILE A 50 -19.66 28.52 28.05
N PRO A 51 -20.62 29.41 28.37
CA PRO A 51 -21.13 29.55 29.73
C PRO A 51 -21.66 28.22 30.27
N ALA A 52 -21.29 27.88 31.51
CA ALA A 52 -21.89 26.75 32.21
C ALA A 52 -23.41 26.97 32.34
N PRO A 53 -24.23 25.89 32.30
CA PRO A 53 -25.67 26.02 32.48
C PRO A 53 -25.94 26.71 33.80
N THR A 54 -26.56 27.89 33.74
CA THR A 54 -27.00 28.61 34.92
C THR A 54 -28.10 27.77 35.56
N HIS A 55 -27.82 27.17 36.72
CA HIS A 55 -28.86 26.64 37.60
C HIS A 55 -29.71 27.83 38.07
N LEU A 56 -30.78 28.13 37.34
CA LEU A 56 -31.81 29.02 37.84
C LEU A 56 -32.57 28.31 38.97
N PRO A 57 -32.86 28.99 40.09
CA PRO A 57 -33.69 28.43 41.14
C PRO A 57 -35.05 28.06 40.57
N ALA A 58 -35.57 26.91 40.97
CA ALA A 58 -36.91 26.48 40.62
C ALA A 58 -37.95 27.41 41.27
N CYS A 59 -38.32 28.50 40.59
CA CYS A 59 -39.60 29.20 40.77
C CYS A 59 -39.70 30.41 39.84
N SER A 60 -40.42 30.26 38.73
CA SER A 60 -41.47 31.22 38.34
C SER A 60 -42.12 30.74 37.05
N SER A 61 -43.33 30.23 37.17
CA SER A 61 -44.26 29.96 36.09
C SER A 61 -44.60 31.25 35.35
N SER A 62 -43.94 31.54 34.24
CA SER A 62 -44.53 32.37 33.19
C SER A 62 -43.89 32.09 31.83
N ARG A 63 -44.76 32.06 30.83
CA ARG A 63 -44.52 31.74 29.43
C ARG A 63 -43.41 32.61 28.84
N ARG A 64 -42.19 32.08 28.76
CA ARG A 64 -41.22 32.45 27.71
C ARG A 64 -40.83 31.19 26.96
N ARG A 65 -41.50 30.98 25.81
CA ARG A 65 -41.09 30.05 24.75
C ARG A 65 -39.85 30.63 24.04
N GLY A 66 -38.80 30.92 24.81
CA GLY A 66 -37.48 31.24 24.26
C GLY A 66 -36.82 29.92 23.87
N ARG A 67 -36.36 29.80 22.63
CA ARG A 67 -35.58 28.65 22.15
C ARG A 67 -34.46 28.37 23.15
N ARG A 68 -34.56 27.28 23.93
CA ARG A 68 -33.39 26.68 24.56
C ARG A 68 -32.55 26.17 23.40
N ILE A 69 -31.52 26.91 23.02
CA ILE A 69 -30.50 26.39 22.11
C ILE A 69 -29.86 25.24 22.89
N ASP A 70 -29.91 24.04 22.31
CA ASP A 70 -29.26 22.86 22.86
C ASP A 70 -27.77 23.17 23.07
N ARG A 71 -27.23 22.81 24.23
CA ARG A 71 -25.81 23.01 24.52
C ARG A 71 -24.93 22.31 23.48
N GLY A 72 -25.37 21.16 22.97
CA GLY A 72 -24.70 20.47 21.86
C GLY A 72 -24.61 21.32 20.60
N ALA A 73 -25.68 22.04 20.25
CA ALA A 73 -25.68 22.95 19.10
C ALA A 73 -24.78 24.18 19.31
N LEU A 74 -24.62 24.67 20.55
CA LEU A 74 -23.67 25.74 20.88
C LEU A 74 -22.22 25.25 20.81
N GLU A 75 -21.95 24.03 21.28
CA GLU A 75 -20.62 23.41 21.20
C GLU A 75 -20.22 23.17 19.74
N GLU A 76 -21.13 22.62 18.92
CA GLU A 76 -20.89 22.43 17.49
C GLU A 76 -20.64 23.75 16.76
N MET A 77 -21.45 24.78 17.03
CA MET A 77 -21.26 26.11 16.43
C MET A 77 -19.93 26.73 16.85
N ALA A 78 -19.56 26.64 18.13
CA ALA A 78 -18.27 27.13 18.62
C ALA A 78 -17.09 26.39 17.99
N ILE A 79 -17.19 25.07 17.78
CA ILE A 79 -16.18 24.29 17.07
C ILE A 79 -16.05 24.78 15.62
N GLN A 80 -17.17 24.94 14.91
CA GLN A 80 -17.16 25.36 13.50
C GLN A 80 -16.63 26.79 13.33
N ASP A 81 -17.03 27.72 14.19
CA ASP A 81 -16.55 29.11 14.15
C ASP A 81 -15.06 29.19 14.48
N GLU A 82 -14.61 28.41 15.46
CA GLU A 82 -13.20 28.34 15.82
C GLU A 82 -12.35 27.71 14.70
N ILE A 83 -12.82 26.65 14.05
CA ILE A 83 -12.15 26.05 12.88
C ILE A 83 -12.03 27.09 11.76
N LYS A 84 -13.09 27.84 11.45
CA LYS A 84 -13.06 28.89 10.41
C LYS A 84 -12.06 30.00 10.76
N ARG A 85 -12.08 30.49 12.01
CA ARG A 85 -11.15 31.51 12.48
C ARG A 85 -9.71 31.02 12.42
N TYR A 86 -9.43 29.84 12.95
CA TYR A 86 -8.10 29.25 12.97
C TYR A 86 -7.52 29.06 11.56
N ARG A 87 -8.36 28.63 10.61
CA ARG A 87 -7.97 28.51 9.19
C ARG A 87 -7.47 29.83 8.61
N ALA A 88 -8.29 30.87 8.74
CA ALA A 88 -7.99 32.18 8.16
C ALA A 88 -6.82 32.90 8.86
N GLU A 89 -6.73 32.79 10.20
CA GLU A 89 -5.76 33.55 10.99
C GLU A 89 -4.43 32.81 11.22
N VAL A 90 -4.41 31.48 11.13
CA VAL A 90 -3.24 30.65 11.46
C VAL A 90 -2.80 29.79 10.28
N GLU A 91 -3.68 28.94 9.74
CA GLU A 91 -3.28 27.96 8.72
C GLU A 91 -2.93 28.61 7.37
N GLU A 92 -3.74 29.55 6.88
CA GLU A 92 -3.50 30.22 5.60
C GLU A 92 -2.19 31.03 5.58
N PRO A 93 -1.89 31.89 6.58
CA PRO A 93 -0.60 32.58 6.65
C PRO A 93 0.59 31.62 6.79
N ALA A 94 0.45 30.59 7.63
CA ALA A 94 1.50 29.60 7.85
C ALA A 94 1.81 28.82 6.56
N LEU A 95 0.78 28.45 5.79
CA LEU A 95 0.96 27.76 4.51
C LEU A 95 1.66 28.66 3.50
N ALA A 96 1.29 29.94 3.40
CA ALA A 96 1.96 30.88 2.49
C ALA A 96 3.46 31.01 2.81
N MET A 97 3.81 31.11 4.10
CA MET A 97 5.21 31.14 4.56
C MET A 97 5.95 29.82 4.28
N LEU A 98 5.29 28.68 4.51
CA LEU A 98 5.85 27.35 4.23
C LEU A 98 6.16 27.18 2.73
N LEU A 99 5.22 27.55 1.85
CA LEU A 99 5.42 27.48 0.40
C LEU A 99 6.55 28.40 -0.06
N GLN A 100 6.67 29.60 0.51
CA GLN A 100 7.79 30.51 0.24
C GLN A 100 9.14 29.92 0.70
N ARG A 101 9.18 29.26 1.87
CA ARG A 101 10.35 28.55 2.37
C ARG A 101 10.75 27.40 1.44
N LYS A 102 9.78 26.62 0.94
CA LYS A 102 10.04 25.52 0.00
C LYS A 102 10.58 26.03 -1.33
N ALA A 103 10.04 27.14 -1.85
CA ALA A 103 10.52 27.76 -3.09
C ALA A 103 11.93 28.36 -2.98
N SER A 104 12.34 28.82 -1.79
CA SER A 104 13.65 29.45 -1.55
C SER A 104 14.76 28.48 -1.12
N SER A 105 14.42 27.21 -0.87
CA SER A 105 15.38 26.22 -0.36
C SER A 105 16.24 25.63 -1.49
N PRO A 106 17.58 25.52 -1.34
CA PRO A 106 18.48 24.94 -2.35
C PRO A 106 18.23 23.44 -2.63
N SER A 107 17.35 22.79 -1.85
CA SER A 107 16.88 21.42 -2.06
C SER A 107 15.87 21.27 -3.20
N SER A 108 15.51 22.34 -3.91
CA SER A 108 14.59 22.30 -5.07
C SER A 108 15.09 21.42 -6.22
N ALA A 109 16.40 21.23 -6.35
CA ALA A 109 17.00 20.29 -7.31
C ALA A 109 16.81 18.80 -6.91
N ALA A 110 16.51 18.51 -5.65
CA ALA A 110 16.16 17.17 -5.16
C ALA A 110 14.64 16.97 -4.99
N ALA A 111 13.83 17.98 -5.34
CA ALA A 111 12.38 17.92 -5.24
C ALA A 111 11.82 16.85 -6.19
N VAL A 112 10.79 16.13 -5.74
CA VAL A 112 10.19 15.07 -6.54
C VAL A 112 9.42 15.71 -7.70
N ARG A 113 9.76 15.31 -8.93
CA ARG A 113 9.15 15.83 -10.16
C ARG A 113 7.66 15.52 -10.18
N LYS A 114 6.82 16.50 -10.48
CA LYS A 114 5.36 16.33 -10.60
C LYS A 114 5.01 16.05 -12.05
N GLU A 115 4.39 14.91 -12.34
CA GLU A 115 3.91 14.61 -13.69
C GLU A 115 2.68 15.45 -14.04
N PRO A 116 2.51 15.86 -15.31
CA PRO A 116 1.35 16.62 -15.71
C PRO A 116 0.07 15.80 -15.51
N LEU A 117 -0.99 16.46 -15.06
CA LEU A 117 -2.31 15.85 -15.00
C LEU A 117 -2.97 15.86 -16.38
N PRO A 118 -3.80 14.85 -16.70
CA PRO A 118 -4.62 14.86 -17.89
C PRO A 118 -5.50 16.11 -17.98
N GLU A 119 -5.62 16.69 -19.18
CA GLU A 119 -6.49 17.85 -19.42
C GLU A 119 -7.98 17.53 -19.27
N ALA A 120 -8.36 16.26 -19.44
CA ALA A 120 -9.75 15.78 -19.49
C ALA A 120 -10.36 15.42 -18.11
N ILE A 121 -9.77 15.85 -17.00
CA ILE A 121 -10.39 15.64 -15.68
C ILE A 121 -11.56 16.63 -15.53
N ASP A 122 -12.78 16.15 -15.75
CA ASP A 122 -14.00 16.92 -15.53
C ASP A 122 -14.07 17.43 -14.07
N GLY A 123 -14.30 18.73 -13.92
CA GLY A 123 -14.64 19.41 -12.65
C GLY A 123 -13.50 19.61 -11.64
N ASP A 124 -12.60 18.64 -11.46
CA ASP A 124 -11.65 18.58 -10.34
C ASP A 124 -10.16 18.70 -10.72
N GLY A 125 -9.84 19.00 -11.99
CA GLY A 125 -8.45 19.07 -12.46
C GLY A 125 -7.58 20.09 -11.71
N SER A 126 -8.15 21.22 -11.27
CA SER A 126 -7.44 22.22 -10.46
C SER A 126 -7.12 21.72 -9.06
N LEU A 127 -8.04 20.97 -8.45
CA LEU A 127 -7.86 20.36 -7.13
C LEU A 127 -6.70 19.37 -7.15
N TYR A 128 -6.66 18.45 -8.10
CA TYR A 128 -5.59 17.45 -8.12
C TYR A 128 -4.22 18.04 -8.46
N ARG A 129 -4.14 19.13 -9.23
CA ARG A 129 -2.88 19.87 -9.43
C ARG A 129 -2.36 20.46 -8.13
N GLU A 130 -3.25 21.07 -7.35
CA GLU A 130 -2.93 21.64 -6.03
C GLU A 130 -2.47 20.56 -5.05
N LEU A 131 -3.16 19.40 -5.04
CA LEU A 131 -2.76 18.26 -4.22
C LEU A 131 -1.41 17.68 -4.64
N LEU A 132 -1.19 17.46 -5.94
CA LEU A 132 0.07 16.92 -6.46
C LEU A 132 1.26 17.82 -6.15
N ALA A 133 1.08 19.14 -6.26
CA ALA A 133 2.12 20.11 -5.94
C ALA A 133 2.55 20.05 -4.46
N GLY A 134 1.64 19.68 -3.56
CA GLY A 134 1.89 19.60 -2.13
C GLY A 134 2.30 18.22 -1.60
N ILE A 135 2.60 17.22 -2.44
CA ILE A 135 2.99 15.87 -2.00
C ILE A 135 4.48 15.63 -2.22
N GLU A 136 5.20 15.28 -1.16
CA GLU A 136 6.59 14.80 -1.24
C GLU A 136 6.72 13.40 -0.61
N PRO A 137 7.03 12.35 -1.40
CA PRO A 137 7.38 11.04 -0.89
C PRO A 137 8.70 11.05 -0.11
N CYS A 138 8.67 10.57 1.14
CA CYS A 138 9.83 10.48 2.01
C CYS A 138 10.05 9.02 2.45
N PHE A 139 11.19 8.45 2.10
CA PHE A 139 11.57 7.10 2.53
C PHE A 139 12.47 7.19 3.75
N SER A 140 11.97 6.71 4.89
CA SER A 140 12.82 6.50 6.04
C SER A 140 13.60 5.19 5.81
N ALA A 141 14.91 5.32 5.58
CA ALA A 141 15.80 4.17 5.67
C ALA A 141 15.90 3.79 7.15
N ALA A 142 15.13 2.79 7.59
CA ALA A 142 15.33 2.24 8.91
C ALA A 142 16.70 1.56 8.93
N VAL A 143 17.70 2.30 9.42
CA VAL A 143 19.07 1.85 9.69
C VAL A 143 19.88 1.48 8.44
N ALA A 144 20.32 2.51 7.71
CA ALA A 144 21.47 2.38 6.81
C ALA A 144 22.68 1.83 7.61
N GLY A 145 22.99 0.54 7.45
CA GLY A 145 24.18 -0.09 8.02
C GLY A 145 23.96 -1.32 8.92
N ALA A 146 22.71 -1.72 9.22
CA ALA A 146 22.45 -2.99 9.91
C ALA A 146 22.24 -4.13 8.90
N ALA A 147 22.78 -5.32 9.20
CA ALA A 147 22.42 -6.54 8.50
C ALA A 147 20.88 -6.70 8.50
N ALA A 148 20.34 -7.17 7.38
CA ALA A 148 18.91 -7.39 7.17
C ALA A 148 18.21 -8.06 8.39
N PRO A 149 16.90 -7.85 8.59
CA PRO A 149 15.97 -7.06 7.79
C PRO A 149 15.71 -5.66 8.36
N SER A 150 16.20 -4.63 7.66
CA SER A 150 15.67 -3.27 7.79
C SER A 150 14.35 -3.15 7.04
N VAL A 151 13.30 -2.64 7.70
CA VAL A 151 12.01 -2.34 7.07
C VAL A 151 12.02 -0.91 6.53
N THR A 152 11.85 -0.74 5.23
CA THR A 152 11.67 0.56 4.58
C THR A 152 10.24 1.04 4.78
N ARG A 153 10.07 2.28 5.24
CA ARG A 153 8.76 2.91 5.37
C ARG A 153 8.68 4.15 4.51
N LEU A 154 7.53 4.31 3.86
CA LEU A 154 7.18 5.48 3.08
C LEU A 154 6.25 6.37 3.90
N SER A 155 6.55 7.66 3.94
CA SER A 155 5.67 8.71 4.42
C SER A 155 5.41 9.71 3.29
N LEU A 156 4.23 10.31 3.26
CA LEU A 156 3.90 11.44 2.39
C LEU A 156 3.95 12.71 3.23
N GLU A 157 4.91 13.57 2.94
CA GLU A 157 4.93 14.96 3.43
C GLU A 157 3.88 15.74 2.63
N ILE A 158 2.93 16.34 3.35
CA ILE A 158 1.80 17.05 2.75
C ILE A 158 1.79 18.53 3.14
N SER A 159 1.76 19.38 2.12
CA SER A 159 1.61 20.83 2.20
C SER A 159 0.30 21.28 1.52
N TRP A 160 -0.83 20.68 1.92
CA TRP A 160 -2.11 20.94 1.27
C TRP A 160 -2.86 22.14 1.87
N PRO A 161 -3.70 22.83 1.08
CA PRO A 161 -4.50 23.94 1.58
C PRO A 161 -5.53 23.52 2.63
N PRO A 162 -5.73 24.34 3.67
CA PRO A 162 -6.72 24.07 4.69
C PRO A 162 -8.15 24.11 4.12
N GLY A 163 -9.05 23.33 4.72
CA GLY A 163 -10.49 23.43 4.45
C GLY A 163 -11.03 22.63 3.26
N ARG A 164 -10.23 21.82 2.57
CA ARG A 164 -10.74 20.84 1.61
C ARG A 164 -11.20 19.58 2.33
N HIS A 165 -12.26 18.93 1.83
CA HIS A 165 -12.73 17.64 2.39
C HIS A 165 -11.63 16.57 2.43
N ILE A 166 -10.73 16.58 1.45
CA ILE A 166 -9.57 15.68 1.39
C ILE A 166 -8.49 16.02 2.42
N THR A 167 -8.35 17.28 2.85
CA THR A 167 -7.39 17.71 3.88
C THR A 167 -7.91 17.51 5.30
N SER A 168 -9.23 17.49 5.48
CA SER A 168 -9.81 17.16 6.79
C SER A 168 -9.55 15.72 7.24
N TYR A 169 -9.24 14.79 6.32
CA TYR A 169 -9.12 13.35 6.62
C TYR A 169 -8.31 12.52 5.57
N PRO A 170 -7.01 12.75 5.32
CA PRO A 170 -6.18 11.67 4.78
C PRO A 170 -5.89 10.68 5.92
N MET A 171 -6.86 9.83 6.27
CA MET A 171 -6.71 8.89 7.40
C MET A 171 -5.74 7.74 7.11
N SER A 172 -5.46 7.48 5.83
CA SER A 172 -4.57 6.39 5.44
C SER A 172 -4.12 6.53 3.99
N ALA A 173 -2.91 6.04 3.74
CA ALA A 173 -2.47 5.65 2.42
C ALA A 173 -1.90 4.24 2.53
N CYS A 174 -2.04 3.47 1.46
CA CYS A 174 -1.41 2.16 1.41
C CYS A 174 -0.85 1.87 0.02
N ILE A 175 0.29 1.17 0.00
CA ILE A 175 0.87 0.64 -1.23
C ILE A 175 0.04 -0.57 -1.65
N ALA A 176 -0.60 -0.44 -2.81
CA ALA A 176 -1.41 -1.50 -3.39
C ALA A 176 -0.52 -2.53 -4.12
N SER A 177 0.40 -2.05 -4.95
CA SER A 177 1.27 -2.90 -5.77
C SER A 177 2.57 -2.19 -6.15
N CYS A 178 3.53 -2.96 -6.62
CA CYS A 178 4.81 -2.48 -7.13
C CYS A 178 5.24 -3.27 -8.36
N HIS A 179 5.96 -2.63 -9.28
CA HIS A 179 6.66 -3.32 -10.34
C HIS A 179 7.89 -2.51 -10.78
N ARG A 180 9.08 -3.07 -10.57
CA ARG A 180 10.37 -2.41 -10.83
C ARG A 180 10.47 -1.07 -10.10
N CYS A 181 10.62 0.03 -10.84
CA CYS A 181 10.75 1.38 -10.32
C CYS A 181 9.42 2.04 -9.92
N PHE A 182 8.27 1.38 -10.15
CA PHE A 182 6.97 1.96 -9.84
C PHE A 182 6.35 1.39 -8.56
N LEU A 183 5.80 2.29 -7.75
CA LEU A 183 4.87 2.01 -6.66
C LEU A 183 3.53 2.65 -6.98
N VAL A 184 2.43 1.93 -6.74
CA VAL A 184 1.08 2.50 -6.79
C VAL A 184 0.43 2.44 -5.41
N LEU A 185 -0.16 3.56 -5.01
CA LEU A 185 -0.79 3.75 -3.73
C LEU A 185 -2.25 4.14 -3.91
N TYR A 186 -3.09 3.71 -2.98
CA TYR A 186 -4.34 4.41 -2.71
C TYR A 186 -4.07 5.47 -1.65
N VAL A 187 -4.43 6.72 -1.95
CA VAL A 187 -4.35 7.85 -1.02
C VAL A 187 -5.74 8.22 -0.55
N GLY A 188 -5.92 8.35 0.77
CA GLY A 188 -7.22 8.60 1.38
C GLY A 188 -8.07 7.33 1.51
N GLY A 189 -9.35 7.53 1.80
CA GLY A 189 -10.32 6.43 1.93
C GLY A 189 -10.73 5.80 0.60
N TYR A 190 -10.32 6.38 -0.53
CA TYR A 190 -10.70 5.90 -1.84
C TYR A 190 -10.34 4.42 -2.07
N ARG A 191 -11.36 3.57 -2.23
CA ARG A 191 -11.26 2.18 -2.69
C ARG A 191 -12.39 1.92 -3.69
N PRO A 192 -12.10 1.66 -4.97
CA PRO A 192 -13.15 1.44 -5.96
C PRO A 192 -13.94 0.18 -5.64
N GLY A 193 -15.27 0.25 -5.80
CA GLY A 193 -16.16 -0.88 -5.53
C GLY A 193 -16.56 -1.06 -4.06
N VAL A 194 -16.09 -0.22 -3.13
CA VAL A 194 -16.48 -0.27 -1.71
C VAL A 194 -17.65 0.68 -1.44
N SER A 195 -18.72 0.19 -0.81
CA SER A 195 -20.02 0.87 -0.63
C SER A 195 -20.06 1.95 0.45
N VAL A 196 -18.96 2.18 1.17
CA VAL A 196 -18.93 3.18 2.25
C VAL A 196 -18.78 4.55 1.61
N HIS A 197 -19.84 5.37 1.65
CA HIS A 197 -19.94 6.80 1.30
C HIS A 197 -18.72 7.39 0.55
N HIS A 198 -18.85 7.77 -0.73
CA HIS A 198 -17.85 8.47 -1.57
C HIS A 198 -16.65 8.98 -0.77
N GLN A 199 -15.66 8.10 -0.54
CA GLN A 199 -14.51 8.46 0.27
C GLN A 199 -13.54 9.24 -0.62
N PRO A 200 -13.13 10.44 -0.21
CA PRO A 200 -12.20 11.24 -1.00
C PRO A 200 -10.86 10.52 -1.12
N GLY A 201 -10.21 10.67 -2.27
CA GLY A 201 -8.91 10.08 -2.53
C GLY A 201 -8.66 9.85 -4.02
N PHE A 202 -7.51 9.26 -4.31
CA PHE A 202 -7.02 9.03 -5.67
C PHE A 202 -5.93 7.96 -5.66
N TYR A 203 -5.49 7.56 -6.85
CA TYR A 203 -4.30 6.75 -7.01
C TYR A 203 -3.07 7.64 -7.10
N LEU A 204 -2.01 7.33 -6.36
CA LEU A 204 -0.71 7.98 -6.49
C LEU A 204 0.30 6.98 -7.04
N VAL A 205 0.99 7.35 -8.12
CA VAL A 205 2.07 6.55 -8.70
C VAL A 205 3.39 7.24 -8.42
N TYR A 206 4.32 6.54 -7.79
CA TYR A 206 5.69 7.00 -7.59
C TYR A 206 6.63 6.24 -8.52
N ASN A 207 7.42 6.99 -9.30
CA ASN A 207 8.51 6.45 -10.12
C ASN A 207 9.85 6.76 -9.46
N ALA A 208 10.44 5.74 -8.85
CA ALA A 208 11.74 5.83 -8.18
C ALA A 208 12.89 6.15 -9.15
N SER A 209 12.80 5.75 -10.42
CA SER A 209 13.87 5.97 -11.41
C SER A 209 13.94 7.41 -11.90
N ALA A 210 12.78 8.06 -12.05
CA ALA A 210 12.67 9.46 -12.47
C ALA A 210 12.52 10.43 -11.29
N ASN A 211 12.50 9.90 -10.05
CA ASN A 211 12.10 10.60 -8.85
C ASN A 211 10.86 11.48 -9.08
N SER A 212 9.78 10.86 -9.57
CA SER A 212 8.56 11.57 -9.95
C SER A 212 7.28 10.97 -9.36
N VAL A 213 6.25 11.81 -9.24
CA VAL A 213 4.92 11.43 -8.79
C VAL A 213 3.84 11.84 -9.77
N ALA A 214 2.85 10.98 -9.97
CA ALA A 214 1.66 11.24 -10.77
C ALA A 214 0.40 10.92 -9.96
N ILE A 215 -0.63 11.77 -10.09
CA ILE A 215 -1.99 11.44 -9.64
C ILE A 215 -2.73 10.80 -10.80
N VAL A 216 -3.30 9.62 -10.55
CA VAL A 216 -4.30 9.02 -11.44
C VAL A 216 -5.69 9.21 -10.81
N PRO A 217 -6.64 9.85 -11.54
CA PRO A 217 -7.97 10.12 -11.02
C PRO A 217 -8.73 8.85 -10.61
N PRO A 218 -9.61 8.95 -9.60
CA PRO A 218 -10.44 7.83 -9.19
C PRO A 218 -11.41 7.39 -10.30
N LEU A 219 -11.69 6.09 -10.33
CA LEU A 219 -12.73 5.51 -11.18
C LEU A 219 -14.13 5.95 -10.73
N CYS A 220 -14.93 6.44 -11.65
CA CYS A 220 -16.36 6.68 -11.45
C CYS A 220 -17.15 5.37 -11.69
N VAL A 221 -17.36 4.59 -10.63
CA VAL A 221 -18.07 3.31 -10.71
C VAL A 221 -19.30 3.31 -9.81
N ASN A 222 -20.39 2.74 -10.30
CA ASN A 222 -21.60 2.57 -9.50
C ASN A 222 -21.44 1.34 -8.58
N TYR A 223 -21.39 1.60 -7.26
CA TYR A 223 -21.28 0.56 -6.22
C TYR A 223 -22.49 -0.38 -6.16
N SER A 224 -23.61 -0.01 -6.80
CA SER A 224 -24.78 -0.90 -6.91
C SER A 224 -24.61 -1.96 -8.01
N SER A 225 -23.66 -1.77 -8.92
CA SER A 225 -23.38 -2.73 -10.00
C SER A 225 -22.00 -3.35 -9.93
N HIS A 226 -21.07 -2.81 -9.15
CA HIS A 226 -19.70 -3.32 -9.01
C HIS A 226 -19.28 -3.40 -7.55
N CYS A 227 -18.49 -4.42 -7.22
CA CYS A 227 -17.76 -4.52 -5.97
C CYS A 227 -16.26 -4.75 -6.25
N ASP A 228 -15.42 -4.53 -5.23
CA ASP A 228 -14.01 -4.89 -5.30
C ASP A 228 -13.83 -6.42 -5.44
N ILE A 229 -12.66 -6.80 -5.96
CA ILE A 229 -12.21 -8.21 -6.01
C ILE A 229 -11.29 -8.54 -4.82
N GLY A 230 -11.10 -7.64 -3.85
CA GLY A 230 -10.07 -7.72 -2.81
C GLY A 230 -8.84 -6.85 -3.11
N ALA A 231 -7.65 -7.44 -3.21
CA ALA A 231 -6.41 -6.75 -3.56
C ALA A 231 -6.56 -6.10 -4.95
N GLY A 232 -6.71 -4.78 -4.94
CA GLY A 232 -7.15 -4.00 -6.09
C GLY A 232 -6.08 -3.78 -7.16
N VAL A 233 -5.64 -2.54 -7.31
CA VAL A 233 -4.85 -2.08 -8.45
C VAL A 233 -3.46 -2.72 -8.51
N ALA A 234 -3.08 -3.18 -9.70
CA ALA A 234 -1.72 -3.56 -10.03
C ALA A 234 -1.06 -2.54 -10.93
N VAL A 235 0.24 -2.31 -10.75
CA VAL A 235 1.06 -1.49 -11.66
C VAL A 235 1.96 -2.39 -12.51
N LEU A 236 2.04 -2.11 -13.81
CA LEU A 236 2.88 -2.79 -14.77
C LEU A 236 3.80 -1.76 -15.43
N CYS A 237 5.09 -1.78 -15.11
CA CYS A 237 6.13 -1.14 -15.92
C CYS A 237 6.16 -1.72 -17.34
N CYS A 238 5.90 -0.88 -18.34
CA CYS A 238 5.91 -1.23 -19.76
C CYS A 238 7.30 -0.88 -20.34
N SER A 239 8.24 -1.83 -20.33
CA SER A 239 9.59 -1.59 -20.86
C SER A 239 9.60 -1.69 -22.39
N ILE A 240 10.01 -0.63 -23.08
CA ILE A 240 10.49 -0.70 -24.47
C ILE A 240 12.03 -0.69 -24.40
N GLY A 241 12.64 -1.88 -24.37
CA GLY A 241 14.10 -2.05 -24.49
C GLY A 241 14.82 -2.62 -23.26
N ASP A 242 15.86 -3.43 -23.54
CA ASP A 242 16.84 -3.93 -22.57
C ASP A 242 17.82 -2.78 -22.23
N GLY A 243 17.56 -2.07 -21.14
CA GLY A 243 18.54 -1.11 -20.62
C GLY A 243 17.97 -0.13 -19.62
N ASP A 244 16.89 0.56 -19.97
CA ASP A 244 16.39 1.68 -19.18
C ASP A 244 14.86 1.65 -19.05
N CYS A 245 14.36 1.70 -17.82
CA CYS A 245 12.93 1.81 -17.53
C CYS A 245 12.46 3.24 -17.86
N VAL A 246 12.22 3.54 -19.13
CA VAL A 246 11.74 4.86 -19.53
C VAL A 246 10.23 4.94 -19.35
N GLY A 247 9.84 5.38 -18.15
CA GLY A 247 8.68 6.25 -17.89
C GLY A 247 7.26 5.67 -18.01
N SER A 248 6.99 4.69 -18.89
CA SER A 248 5.62 4.24 -19.12
C SER A 248 5.20 3.10 -18.18
N TYR A 249 3.96 3.20 -17.74
CA TYR A 249 3.32 2.22 -16.88
C TYR A 249 1.84 2.10 -17.24
N VAL A 250 1.31 0.94 -16.88
CA VAL A 250 -0.12 0.66 -16.90
C VAL A 250 -0.60 0.37 -15.49
N LEU A 251 -1.73 0.95 -15.10
CA LEU A 251 -2.48 0.51 -13.92
C LEU A 251 -3.66 -0.34 -14.37
N ALA A 252 -3.93 -1.40 -13.64
CA ALA A 252 -5.09 -2.25 -13.89
C ALA A 252 -5.88 -2.46 -12.60
N GLU A 253 -7.16 -2.12 -12.63
CA GLU A 253 -8.13 -2.33 -11.56
C GLU A 253 -9.24 -3.25 -12.06
N LEU A 254 -9.51 -4.34 -11.34
CA LEU A 254 -10.49 -5.35 -11.73
C LEU A 254 -11.65 -5.34 -10.72
N LEU A 255 -12.86 -5.05 -11.20
CA LEU A 255 -14.06 -4.99 -10.36
C LEU A 255 -15.06 -6.06 -10.78
N LEU A 256 -15.66 -6.76 -9.82
CA LEU A 256 -16.67 -7.78 -10.06
C LEU A 256 -18.04 -7.13 -10.23
N HIS A 257 -18.88 -7.69 -11.10
CA HIS A 257 -20.28 -7.27 -11.25
C HIS A 257 -21.12 -7.86 -10.13
N ILE A 258 -22.04 -7.05 -9.62
CA ILE A 258 -23.03 -7.46 -8.61
C ILE A 258 -24.32 -7.90 -9.31
N ASP A 259 -24.84 -9.06 -8.93
CA ASP A 259 -26.17 -9.49 -9.36
C ASP A 259 -27.24 -8.67 -8.64
N SER A 260 -28.10 -8.01 -9.42
CA SER A 260 -29.17 -7.14 -8.91
C SER A 260 -30.23 -7.86 -8.08
N ARG A 261 -30.32 -9.20 -8.16
CA ARG A 261 -31.31 -9.99 -7.43
C ARG A 261 -30.89 -10.34 -6.01
N ASN A 262 -29.61 -10.63 -5.79
CA ASN A 262 -29.09 -11.13 -4.52
C ASN A 262 -27.97 -10.27 -3.92
N PHE A 263 -27.52 -9.23 -4.64
CA PHE A 263 -26.42 -8.33 -4.26
C PHE A 263 -25.09 -9.06 -4.03
N LEU A 264 -24.88 -10.20 -4.69
CA LEU A 264 -23.64 -10.98 -4.60
C LEU A 264 -22.75 -10.76 -5.84
N PRO A 265 -21.42 -10.90 -5.70
CA PRO A 265 -20.50 -10.86 -6.83
C PRO A 265 -20.75 -12.03 -7.80
N THR A 266 -20.71 -11.73 -9.08
CA THR A 266 -20.80 -12.70 -10.19
C THR A 266 -19.42 -12.98 -10.78
N ASN A 267 -19.34 -13.96 -11.68
CA ASN A 267 -18.11 -14.22 -12.45
C ASN A 267 -17.88 -13.22 -13.59
N LYS A 268 -18.74 -12.21 -13.73
CA LYS A 268 -18.55 -11.12 -14.68
C LYS A 268 -17.76 -10.00 -14.01
N ALA A 269 -16.89 -9.36 -14.78
CA ALA A 269 -16.04 -8.29 -14.28
C ALA A 269 -15.87 -7.18 -15.31
N THR A 270 -15.47 -6.02 -14.80
CA THR A 270 -14.98 -4.89 -15.58
C THR A 270 -13.51 -4.68 -15.25
N LEU A 271 -12.65 -4.71 -16.27
CA LEU A 271 -11.26 -4.34 -16.15
C LEU A 271 -11.06 -2.89 -16.59
N PHE A 272 -10.55 -2.07 -15.68
CA PHE A 272 -10.16 -0.70 -15.95
C PHE A 272 -8.64 -0.63 -16.12
N ILE A 273 -8.20 -0.05 -17.22
CA ILE A 273 -6.78 0.06 -17.57
C ILE A 273 -6.44 1.54 -17.73
N TRP A 274 -5.49 2.03 -16.96
CA TRP A 274 -4.89 3.36 -17.16
C TRP A 274 -3.56 3.18 -17.86
N ASP A 275 -3.36 3.83 -19.01
CA ASP A 275 -2.05 3.94 -19.65
C ASP A 275 -1.47 5.33 -19.38
N SER A 276 -0.26 5.37 -18.81
CA SER A 276 0.49 6.61 -18.57
C SER A 276 0.71 7.48 -19.82
N SER A 277 0.68 6.88 -21.01
CA SER A 277 0.90 7.57 -22.29
C SER A 277 -0.36 8.28 -22.77
N SER A 278 -1.53 7.68 -22.48
CA SER A 278 -2.82 8.21 -22.87
C SER A 278 -3.43 9.11 -21.80
N CYS A 279 -3.11 8.85 -20.52
CA CYS A 279 -3.66 9.59 -19.39
C CYS A 279 -5.20 9.51 -19.30
N TRP A 280 -5.79 8.39 -19.71
CA TRP A 280 -7.22 8.10 -19.50
C TRP A 280 -7.49 6.64 -19.15
N TRP A 281 -8.60 6.40 -18.47
CA TRP A 281 -9.10 5.06 -18.16
C TRP A 281 -9.77 4.44 -19.38
N VAL A 282 -9.29 3.27 -19.79
CA VAL A 282 -9.95 2.38 -20.75
C VAL A 282 -10.76 1.35 -19.97
N LYS A 283 -12.07 1.32 -20.24
CA LYS A 283 -13.00 0.36 -19.63
C LYS A 283 -13.19 -0.85 -20.54
N ARG A 284 -12.95 -2.06 -20.02
CA ARG A 284 -13.28 -3.34 -20.67
C ARG A 284 -14.34 -4.04 -19.85
N ASP A 285 -15.59 -3.98 -20.33
CA ASP A 285 -16.77 -4.45 -19.62
C ASP A 285 -17.15 -5.89 -20.01
N GLN A 286 -17.98 -6.54 -19.19
CA GLN A 286 -18.57 -7.86 -19.42
C GLN A 286 -17.57 -8.99 -19.63
N LEU A 287 -16.41 -8.91 -18.97
CA LEU A 287 -15.41 -9.97 -19.00
C LEU A 287 -15.90 -11.15 -18.16
N VAL A 288 -15.93 -12.35 -18.74
CA VAL A 288 -16.27 -13.57 -18.00
C VAL A 288 -14.97 -14.14 -17.44
N LEU A 289 -14.82 -14.11 -16.12
CA LEU A 289 -13.65 -14.63 -15.44
C LEU A 289 -13.67 -16.17 -15.45
N PRO A 290 -12.55 -16.83 -15.79
CA PRO A 290 -12.43 -18.28 -15.68
C PRO A 290 -12.55 -18.68 -14.21
N GLN A 291 -13.43 -19.64 -13.91
CA GLN A 291 -13.68 -20.11 -12.55
C GLN A 291 -12.87 -21.38 -12.23
N PRO A 292 -12.56 -21.62 -10.94
CA PRO A 292 -12.14 -22.94 -10.48
C PRO A 292 -13.17 -24.00 -10.86
N ALA A 293 -12.72 -25.19 -11.29
CA ALA A 293 -13.57 -26.25 -11.84
C ALA A 293 -14.70 -26.75 -10.89
N ASP A 294 -14.60 -26.47 -9.59
CA ASP A 294 -15.52 -26.96 -8.55
C ASP A 294 -16.71 -26.04 -8.26
N HIS A 295 -16.82 -24.89 -8.92
CA HIS A 295 -18.00 -24.01 -8.82
C HIS A 295 -19.11 -24.47 -9.77
N ALA A 296 -19.73 -25.61 -9.46
CA ALA A 296 -21.01 -25.95 -10.07
C ALA A 296 -22.02 -24.84 -9.72
N ALA A 297 -22.75 -24.35 -10.73
CA ALA A 297 -23.82 -23.39 -10.55
C ALA A 297 -24.78 -23.89 -9.46
N ASP A 298 -25.26 -22.98 -8.62
CA ASP A 298 -26.28 -23.26 -7.62
C ASP A 298 -27.50 -23.93 -8.31
N GLU A 299 -28.34 -24.66 -7.57
CA GLU A 299 -29.58 -25.27 -8.12
C GLU A 299 -30.53 -24.25 -8.78
N GLN A 300 -30.28 -22.95 -8.59
CA GLN A 300 -30.98 -21.81 -9.18
C GLN A 300 -30.27 -21.18 -10.40
N GLY A 301 -29.16 -21.75 -10.87
CA GLY A 301 -28.42 -21.27 -12.06
C GLY A 301 -27.65 -19.97 -11.87
N THR A 302 -27.61 -19.41 -10.66
CA THR A 302 -26.74 -18.30 -10.29
C THR A 302 -25.30 -18.81 -10.13
N THR A 303 -24.32 -18.15 -10.73
CA THR A 303 -22.88 -18.43 -10.52
C THR A 303 -22.33 -17.33 -9.62
N THR A 304 -22.34 -17.56 -8.31
CA THR A 304 -21.68 -16.64 -7.38
C THR A 304 -20.17 -16.80 -7.51
N CYS A 305 -19.45 -15.69 -7.75
CA CYS A 305 -17.99 -15.72 -7.77
C CYS A 305 -17.48 -15.66 -6.34
N SER A 306 -16.72 -16.68 -5.93
CA SER A 306 -16.06 -16.70 -4.62
C SER A 306 -14.59 -16.29 -4.68
N PHE A 307 -14.11 -15.84 -5.84
CA PHE A 307 -12.72 -15.44 -6.00
C PHE A 307 -12.49 -14.11 -5.27
N HIS A 308 -11.55 -14.13 -4.33
CA HIS A 308 -11.12 -12.93 -3.60
C HIS A 308 -9.60 -12.81 -3.71
N ALA A 309 -9.14 -11.80 -4.45
CA ALA A 309 -7.73 -11.48 -4.56
C ALA A 309 -7.19 -11.02 -3.22
N HIS A 310 -6.11 -11.64 -2.76
CA HIS A 310 -5.35 -11.20 -1.59
C HIS A 310 -4.06 -10.48 -2.02
N LEU A 311 -3.60 -10.72 -3.26
CA LEU A 311 -2.44 -10.08 -3.86
C LEU A 311 -2.74 -9.71 -5.32
N ALA A 312 -2.16 -8.61 -5.78
CA ALA A 312 -2.15 -8.21 -7.18
C ALA A 312 -0.75 -7.71 -7.58
N PHE A 313 -0.14 -8.32 -8.60
CA PHE A 313 1.20 -7.97 -9.06
C PHE A 313 1.43 -8.26 -10.54
N ALA A 314 2.40 -7.57 -11.12
CA ALA A 314 2.83 -7.80 -12.49
C ALA A 314 3.81 -8.98 -12.60
N VAL A 315 3.78 -9.65 -13.76
CA VAL A 315 4.73 -10.70 -14.15
C VAL A 315 5.28 -10.34 -15.52
N SER A 316 6.61 -10.26 -15.64
CA SER A 316 7.27 -9.77 -16.86
C SER A 316 6.80 -8.35 -17.23
N PHE A 317 6.75 -7.98 -18.51
CA PHE A 317 6.29 -6.65 -18.99
C PHE A 317 4.92 -6.68 -19.65
N SER A 318 4.24 -7.82 -19.61
CA SER A 318 3.04 -8.06 -20.41
C SER A 318 1.83 -8.45 -19.58
N SER A 319 2.01 -8.83 -18.32
CA SER A 319 0.98 -9.59 -17.61
C SER A 319 0.79 -9.13 -16.19
N ILE A 320 -0.46 -9.22 -15.75
CA ILE A 320 -0.91 -8.85 -14.41
C ILE A 320 -1.65 -10.05 -13.82
N CYS A 321 -1.37 -10.33 -12.55
CA CYS A 321 -1.93 -11.45 -11.83
C CYS A 321 -2.71 -10.94 -10.62
N TRP A 322 -3.93 -11.47 -10.44
CA TRP A 322 -4.68 -11.40 -9.18
C TRP A 322 -4.66 -12.78 -8.54
N VAL A 323 -4.29 -12.86 -7.27
CA VAL A 323 -4.08 -14.13 -6.57
C VAL A 323 -5.05 -14.25 -5.43
N ASP A 324 -5.91 -15.27 -5.49
CA ASP A 324 -6.67 -15.75 -4.36
C ASP A 324 -5.88 -16.88 -3.67
N LEU A 325 -5.38 -16.60 -2.47
CA LEU A 325 -4.56 -17.53 -1.68
C LEU A 325 -5.34 -18.77 -1.17
N ARG A 326 -6.65 -18.88 -1.48
CA ARG A 326 -7.49 -20.05 -1.23
C ARG A 326 -7.69 -20.92 -2.47
N THR A 327 -7.71 -20.32 -3.66
CA THR A 327 -8.19 -20.97 -4.88
C THR A 327 -7.18 -21.01 -6.02
N GLY A 328 -6.51 -19.89 -6.34
CA GLY A 328 -5.63 -19.82 -7.50
C GLY A 328 -5.29 -18.41 -7.97
N ILE A 329 -4.83 -18.34 -9.21
CA ILE A 329 -4.30 -17.14 -9.85
C ILE A 329 -5.12 -16.85 -11.11
N LEU A 330 -5.66 -15.63 -11.20
CA LEU A 330 -6.17 -15.07 -12.45
C LEU A 330 -5.03 -14.31 -13.14
N VAL A 331 -4.66 -14.76 -14.33
CA VAL A 331 -3.61 -14.15 -15.14
C VAL A 331 -4.24 -13.43 -16.31
N TYR A 332 -3.89 -12.16 -16.48
CA TYR A 332 -4.28 -11.33 -17.60
C TYR A 332 -3.06 -10.94 -18.41
N ASN A 333 -3.07 -11.18 -19.72
CA ASN A 333 -2.02 -10.72 -20.62
C ASN A 333 -2.47 -9.46 -21.38
N HIS A 334 -1.90 -8.33 -21.00
CA HIS A 334 -2.20 -7.02 -21.56
C HIS A 334 -1.75 -6.87 -23.02
N ILE A 335 -0.74 -7.62 -23.46
CA ILE A 335 -0.12 -7.43 -24.79
C ILE A 335 -0.63 -8.44 -25.83
N HIS A 336 -0.78 -9.73 -25.47
CA HIS A 336 -0.87 -10.80 -26.48
C HIS A 336 -2.25 -11.43 -26.67
N SER A 337 -3.03 -11.58 -25.60
CA SER A 337 -4.28 -12.35 -25.67
C SER A 337 -5.50 -11.61 -25.16
N GLU A 338 -5.33 -10.51 -24.41
CA GLU A 338 -6.41 -9.71 -23.81
C GLU A 338 -7.48 -10.56 -23.07
N GLN A 339 -7.12 -11.77 -22.68
CA GLN A 339 -7.99 -12.78 -22.09
C GLN A 339 -7.41 -13.25 -20.77
N PHE A 340 -8.31 -13.64 -19.87
CA PHE A 340 -7.95 -14.24 -18.59
C PHE A 340 -7.77 -15.75 -18.74
N HIS A 341 -6.77 -16.29 -18.06
CA HIS A 341 -6.71 -17.72 -17.74
C HIS A 341 -6.54 -17.92 -16.23
N PHE A 342 -7.01 -19.07 -15.74
CA PHE A 342 -6.96 -19.43 -14.33
C PHE A 342 -5.93 -20.54 -14.09
N ILE A 343 -5.13 -20.38 -13.04
CA ILE A 343 -4.19 -21.40 -12.55
C ILE A 343 -4.59 -21.76 -11.12
N PRO A 344 -5.09 -22.99 -10.85
CA PRO A 344 -5.40 -23.42 -9.49
C PRO A 344 -4.13 -23.49 -8.64
N LEU A 345 -4.28 -23.32 -7.31
CA LEU A 345 -3.21 -23.66 -6.36
C LEU A 345 -2.90 -25.17 -6.38
N PRO A 346 -1.76 -25.61 -5.82
CA PRO A 346 -1.49 -27.03 -5.63
C PRO A 346 -2.67 -27.71 -4.91
N GLU A 347 -3.05 -28.92 -5.35
CA GLU A 347 -4.28 -29.60 -4.87
C GLU A 347 -4.34 -29.74 -3.35
N GLU A 348 -3.19 -29.98 -2.71
CA GLU A 348 -3.03 -30.06 -1.26
C GLU A 348 -3.27 -28.74 -0.51
N CYS A 349 -3.29 -27.61 -1.21
CA CYS A 349 -3.47 -26.27 -0.65
C CYS A 349 -4.88 -25.69 -0.85
N ILE A 350 -5.68 -26.27 -1.76
CA ILE A 350 -7.00 -25.75 -2.11
C ILE A 350 -7.94 -25.96 -0.91
N THR A 351 -8.35 -24.87 -0.29
CA THR A 351 -9.21 -24.88 0.92
C THR A 351 -10.70 -25.12 0.64
N GLY A 352 -11.04 -25.69 -0.53
CA GLY A 352 -12.40 -25.89 -1.03
C GLY A 352 -13.21 -27.01 -0.36
N LYS A 353 -12.61 -27.82 0.54
CA LYS A 353 -13.33 -28.92 1.22
C LYS A 353 -14.06 -28.51 2.51
N LEU A 354 -13.81 -27.33 3.07
CA LEU A 354 -14.53 -26.83 4.25
C LEU A 354 -15.83 -26.15 3.85
N ARG A 355 -16.79 -26.99 3.41
CA ARG A 355 -18.13 -26.65 2.91
C ARG A 355 -19.09 -26.08 3.96
N ASN A 356 -18.59 -25.54 5.08
CA ASN A 356 -19.39 -24.90 6.12
C ASN A 356 -19.14 -23.39 6.17
N ARG A 357 -19.77 -22.69 5.23
CA ARG A 357 -19.86 -21.22 5.08
C ARG A 357 -20.58 -20.51 6.25
N ARG A 358 -20.85 -21.21 7.37
CA ARG A 358 -21.64 -20.71 8.52
C ARG A 358 -20.81 -20.18 9.69
N SER A 359 -19.48 -20.19 9.61
CA SER A 359 -18.62 -19.62 10.65
C SER A 359 -17.62 -18.62 10.08
N TRP A 360 -18.14 -17.51 9.53
CA TRP A 360 -17.34 -16.30 9.27
C TRP A 360 -16.71 -15.72 10.55
N GLN A 361 -17.12 -16.19 11.73
CA GLN A 361 -16.62 -15.76 13.04
C GLN A 361 -15.31 -16.45 13.49
N GLY A 362 -14.68 -17.28 12.64
CA GLY A 362 -13.45 -17.98 13.06
C GLY A 362 -12.51 -18.48 11.96
N GLN A 363 -12.79 -18.25 10.67
CA GLN A 363 -11.78 -18.50 9.64
C GLN A 363 -10.75 -17.38 9.67
N ARG A 364 -9.48 -17.76 9.78
CA ARG A 364 -8.35 -16.83 9.67
C ARG A 364 -8.23 -16.33 8.23
N GLU A 365 -7.73 -15.10 8.07
CA GLU A 365 -7.50 -14.52 6.74
C GLU A 365 -6.32 -15.25 6.06
N PRO A 366 -6.42 -15.66 4.77
CA PRO A 366 -5.40 -16.47 4.12
C PRO A 366 -4.04 -15.80 4.04
N ASP A 367 -4.02 -14.49 3.89
CA ASP A 367 -2.81 -13.68 3.81
C ASP A 367 -2.02 -13.63 5.13
N GLU A 368 -2.62 -14.07 6.25
CA GLU A 368 -1.91 -14.25 7.51
C GLU A 368 -0.91 -15.41 7.47
N TYR A 369 -1.15 -16.45 6.67
CA TYR A 369 -0.35 -17.69 6.71
C TYR A 369 0.10 -18.16 5.34
N ARG A 370 -0.32 -17.46 4.28
CA ARG A 370 -0.01 -17.79 2.90
C ARG A 370 0.47 -16.55 2.18
N THR A 371 1.38 -16.72 1.24
CA THR A 371 1.81 -15.63 0.36
C THR A 371 2.32 -16.17 -0.95
N MET A 372 2.38 -15.29 -1.95
CA MET A 372 2.93 -15.59 -3.25
C MET A 372 3.78 -14.41 -3.72
N CYS A 373 4.85 -14.69 -4.43
CA CYS A 373 5.67 -13.65 -5.07
C CYS A 373 6.09 -14.06 -6.48
N CYS A 374 6.41 -13.05 -7.28
CA CYS A 374 7.07 -13.21 -8.57
C CYS A 374 8.58 -13.22 -8.35
N LEU A 375 9.25 -14.33 -8.70
CA LEU A 375 10.72 -14.42 -8.61
C LEU A 375 11.38 -13.90 -9.88
N ASP A 376 10.83 -14.28 -11.03
CA ASP A 376 11.31 -13.91 -12.34
C ASP A 376 10.16 -13.94 -13.37
N ARG A 377 10.47 -13.67 -14.64
CA ARG A 377 9.47 -13.60 -15.73
C ARG A 377 8.72 -14.91 -15.98
N GLN A 378 9.21 -16.05 -15.48
CA GLN A 378 8.68 -17.39 -15.72
C GLN A 378 8.43 -18.20 -14.44
N THR A 379 8.66 -17.62 -13.26
CA THR A 379 8.59 -18.36 -12.00
C THR A 379 7.86 -17.56 -10.92
N LEU A 380 6.81 -18.16 -10.34
CA LEU A 380 6.21 -17.67 -9.10
C LEU A 380 6.54 -18.63 -7.97
N LYS A 381 6.68 -18.10 -6.75
CA LYS A 381 6.83 -18.91 -5.54
C LYS A 381 5.65 -18.70 -4.62
N PHE A 382 5.11 -19.79 -4.10
CA PHE A 382 4.00 -19.84 -3.17
C PHE A 382 4.44 -20.53 -1.89
N VAL A 383 4.05 -19.97 -0.75
CA VAL A 383 4.23 -20.62 0.55
C VAL A 383 2.92 -20.61 1.30
N SER A 384 2.64 -21.70 2.00
CA SER A 384 1.43 -21.88 2.79
C SER A 384 1.78 -22.58 4.09
N MET A 385 1.26 -22.07 5.20
CA MET A 385 1.11 -22.87 6.40
C MET A 385 -0.11 -23.78 6.24
N ASP A 386 0.05 -25.07 6.52
CA ASP A 386 -1.08 -25.99 6.65
C ASP A 386 -1.77 -25.75 8.00
N GLU A 387 -3.08 -25.57 7.96
CA GLU A 387 -3.95 -25.35 9.12
C GLU A 387 -4.59 -26.65 9.62
N SER A 388 -4.18 -27.81 9.10
CA SER A 388 -4.80 -29.08 9.48
C SER A 388 -4.80 -29.28 11.00
N TYR A 389 -5.98 -29.17 11.60
CA TYR A 389 -6.27 -29.35 13.03
C TYR A 389 -5.82 -30.73 13.58
N SER A 390 -5.43 -31.66 12.69
CA SER A 390 -4.92 -32.98 13.02
C SER A 390 -3.41 -33.02 13.31
N GLN A 391 -2.65 -31.97 12.97
CA GLN A 391 -1.21 -31.93 13.24
C GLN A 391 -0.93 -31.18 14.56
N GLU A 392 -0.10 -31.77 15.42
CA GLU A 392 0.34 -31.15 16.69
C GLU A 392 1.15 -29.85 16.49
N CYS A 393 1.63 -29.61 15.27
CA CYS A 393 2.42 -28.45 14.87
C CYS A 393 2.05 -28.01 13.44
N PRO A 394 1.73 -26.73 13.20
CA PRO A 394 1.57 -26.21 11.84
C PRO A 394 2.85 -26.35 11.01
N MET A 395 2.69 -26.78 9.75
CA MET A 395 3.78 -26.98 8.80
C MET A 395 3.73 -25.90 7.72
N PHE A 396 4.83 -25.18 7.52
CA PHE A 396 4.99 -24.38 6.32
C PHE A 396 5.46 -25.25 5.18
N THR A 397 4.88 -25.06 4.00
CA THR A 397 5.30 -25.73 2.77
C THR A 397 5.50 -24.72 1.64
N SER A 398 6.46 -24.97 0.74
CA SER A 398 6.73 -24.12 -0.42
C SER A 398 6.60 -24.85 -1.76
N TRP A 399 6.10 -24.12 -2.75
CA TRP A 399 5.93 -24.57 -4.13
C TRP A 399 6.41 -23.51 -5.11
N THR A 400 6.91 -23.98 -6.24
CA THR A 400 7.37 -23.17 -7.36
C THR A 400 6.47 -23.42 -8.57
N LEU A 401 5.85 -22.37 -9.11
CA LEU A 401 5.10 -22.42 -10.35
C LEU A 401 6.01 -22.03 -11.52
N ARG A 402 6.12 -22.92 -12.50
CA ARG A 402 6.84 -22.67 -13.75
C ARG A 402 5.88 -22.25 -14.85
N ARG A 403 6.31 -21.29 -15.67
CA ARG A 403 5.63 -20.78 -16.87
C ARG A 403 4.19 -20.27 -16.59
N PRO A 404 3.99 -19.34 -15.62
CA PRO A 404 2.66 -18.84 -15.24
C PRO A 404 1.93 -18.14 -16.39
N LEU A 405 2.67 -17.65 -17.39
CA LEU A 405 2.10 -16.94 -18.54
C LEU A 405 1.58 -17.88 -19.63
N SER A 406 1.88 -19.17 -19.57
CA SER A 406 1.33 -20.15 -20.50
C SER A 406 -0.05 -20.61 -20.00
N PRO A 407 -1.12 -20.53 -20.82
CA PRO A 407 -2.45 -20.95 -20.38
C PRO A 407 -2.57 -22.46 -20.16
N THR A 408 -1.72 -23.27 -20.81
CA THR A 408 -1.81 -24.74 -20.81
C THR A 408 -0.56 -25.46 -20.31
N ASN A 409 0.61 -24.81 -20.31
CA ASN A 409 1.88 -25.46 -19.96
C ASN A 409 2.43 -25.03 -18.59
N TRP A 410 1.64 -24.40 -17.74
CA TRP A 410 2.07 -24.09 -16.38
C TRP A 410 2.24 -25.39 -15.56
N LYS A 411 3.11 -25.38 -14.55
CA LYS A 411 3.35 -26.55 -13.68
C LYS A 411 3.76 -26.14 -12.28
N TRP A 412 3.11 -26.71 -11.27
CA TRP A 412 3.53 -26.63 -9.88
C TRP A 412 4.58 -27.69 -9.55
N GLU A 413 5.62 -27.29 -8.85
CA GLU A 413 6.67 -28.16 -8.32
C GLU A 413 6.80 -27.90 -6.83
N LYS A 414 6.69 -28.95 -6.01
CA LYS A 414 6.94 -28.85 -4.58
C LYS A 414 8.45 -28.81 -4.36
N ASP A 415 8.94 -27.87 -3.56
CA ASP A 415 10.40 -27.65 -3.41
C ASP A 415 11.07 -28.84 -2.68
N ALA A 416 12.35 -29.15 -2.94
CA ALA A 416 13.00 -30.33 -2.34
C ALA A 416 13.18 -30.24 -0.81
N VAL A 417 13.43 -29.03 -0.30
CA VAL A 417 13.38 -28.71 1.15
C VAL A 417 12.01 -28.07 1.42
N SER A 418 10.95 -28.83 1.12
CA SER A 418 9.60 -28.27 0.94
C SER A 418 9.02 -27.67 2.20
N SER A 419 9.43 -28.12 3.38
CA SER A 419 8.65 -27.86 4.59
C SER A 419 9.45 -27.83 5.90
N PHE A 420 8.94 -27.06 6.85
CA PHE A 420 9.43 -27.00 8.24
C PHE A 420 8.25 -26.86 9.22
N CYS A 421 8.43 -27.36 10.45
CA CYS A 421 7.44 -27.22 11.52
C CYS A 421 7.69 -25.91 12.24
N ILE A 422 6.61 -25.21 12.63
CA ILE A 422 6.74 -23.96 13.38
C ILE A 422 7.50 -24.12 14.71
N ARG A 423 7.56 -25.34 15.25
CA ARG A 423 8.38 -25.66 16.43
C ARG A 423 9.87 -25.48 16.14
N ASP A 424 10.34 -25.77 14.92
CA ASP A 424 11.73 -25.53 14.51
C ASP A 424 12.09 -24.04 14.65
N LEU A 425 11.12 -23.14 14.41
CA LEU A 425 11.28 -21.71 14.62
C LEU A 425 11.38 -21.35 16.11
N TRP A 426 10.50 -21.89 16.95
CA TRP A 426 10.48 -21.63 18.39
C TRP A 426 11.65 -22.27 19.14
N ASP A 427 12.22 -23.32 18.58
CA ASP A 427 13.36 -24.03 19.14
C ASP A 427 14.72 -23.41 18.77
N ASP A 428 14.72 -22.50 17.80
CA ASP A 428 15.91 -21.76 17.39
C ASP A 428 16.43 -20.86 18.54
N GLN A 429 17.75 -20.89 18.74
CA GLN A 429 18.42 -20.15 19.81
C GLN A 429 18.20 -18.64 19.68
N LEU A 430 18.30 -18.09 18.46
CA LEU A 430 18.13 -16.66 18.22
C LEU A 430 16.69 -16.23 18.46
N TYR A 431 15.72 -17.10 18.15
CA TYR A 431 14.32 -16.87 18.51
C TYR A 431 14.17 -16.77 20.03
N ARG A 432 14.64 -17.77 20.79
CA ARG A 432 14.47 -17.82 22.26
C ARG A 432 15.16 -16.66 22.97
N ASP A 433 16.33 -16.25 22.48
CA ASP A 433 17.10 -15.15 23.06
C ASP A 433 16.40 -13.79 22.89
N LYS A 434 15.61 -13.61 21.82
CA LYS A 434 14.92 -12.34 21.50
C LYS A 434 13.44 -12.35 21.88
N LEU A 435 12.78 -13.48 21.70
CA LEU A 435 11.36 -13.71 21.87
C LEU A 435 11.20 -14.83 22.89
N LEU A 436 10.99 -14.44 24.14
CA LEU A 436 10.98 -15.32 25.32
C LEU A 436 9.85 -16.37 25.32
N ARG A 437 8.95 -16.35 24.33
CA ARG A 437 7.79 -17.25 24.29
C ARG A 437 7.41 -17.61 22.84
N PRO A 438 6.77 -18.77 22.64
CA PRO A 438 6.21 -19.16 21.34
C PRO A 438 5.11 -18.19 20.89
N LEU A 439 5.43 -17.35 19.91
CA LEU A 439 4.47 -16.48 19.24
C LEU A 439 4.23 -16.98 17.82
N MET A 440 2.97 -16.90 17.37
CA MET A 440 2.57 -17.33 16.04
C MET A 440 3.09 -16.33 14.98
N PRO A 441 3.99 -16.73 14.07
CA PRO A 441 4.37 -15.92 12.92
C PRO A 441 3.19 -15.74 11.97
N ARG A 442 3.00 -14.51 11.48
CA ARG A 442 1.95 -14.12 10.54
C ARG A 442 2.53 -13.31 9.38
N PHE A 443 1.75 -13.15 8.32
CA PHE A 443 2.07 -12.36 7.13
C PHE A 443 3.41 -12.74 6.51
N PRO A 444 3.56 -14.00 6.03
CA PRO A 444 4.78 -14.43 5.39
C PRO A 444 5.09 -13.56 4.17
N VAL A 445 6.37 -13.28 3.94
CA VAL A 445 6.86 -12.60 2.74
C VAL A 445 8.11 -13.32 2.22
N ILE A 446 8.10 -13.69 0.94
CA ILE A 446 9.22 -14.39 0.32
C ILE A 446 10.26 -13.37 -0.16
N SER A 447 11.53 -13.61 0.17
CA SER A 447 12.66 -12.86 -0.38
C SER A 447 12.78 -13.09 -1.89
N THR A 448 12.75 -12.01 -2.68
CA THR A 448 12.94 -12.09 -4.15
C THR A 448 14.40 -12.26 -4.55
N GLN A 449 15.36 -12.00 -3.65
CA GLN A 449 16.79 -12.25 -3.88
C GLN A 449 17.23 -13.65 -3.47
N GLU A 450 16.74 -14.11 -2.32
CA GLU A 450 17.09 -15.40 -1.74
C GLU A 450 15.81 -16.18 -1.45
N PRO A 451 15.23 -16.88 -2.44
CA PRO A 451 13.89 -17.48 -2.32
C PRO A 451 13.74 -18.52 -1.19
N GLY A 452 14.85 -18.96 -0.58
CA GLY A 452 14.87 -19.79 0.63
C GLY A 452 14.60 -19.00 1.91
N ILE A 453 14.64 -17.68 1.90
CA ILE A 453 14.36 -16.82 3.07
C ILE A 453 12.90 -16.37 3.05
N ILE A 454 12.20 -16.62 4.15
CA ILE A 454 10.83 -16.13 4.41
C ILE A 454 10.89 -15.17 5.59
N TYR A 455 10.30 -13.99 5.43
CA TYR A 455 10.11 -13.02 6.49
C TYR A 455 8.73 -13.20 7.13
N PHE A 456 8.68 -13.06 8.45
CA PHE A 456 7.44 -13.15 9.23
C PHE A 456 7.27 -11.94 10.12
N SER A 457 6.02 -11.52 10.29
CA SER A 457 5.62 -10.55 11.30
C SER A 457 5.20 -11.28 12.57
N ILE A 458 5.74 -10.87 13.71
CA ILE A 458 5.43 -11.41 15.02
C ILE A 458 4.91 -10.27 15.88
N THR A 459 3.76 -10.47 16.53
CA THR A 459 3.16 -9.47 17.42
C THR A 459 3.13 -10.00 18.83
N ASP A 460 3.63 -9.19 19.78
CA ASP A 460 3.56 -9.46 21.21
C ASP A 460 2.47 -8.61 21.86
N ASP A 461 1.25 -9.16 21.90
CA ASP A 461 0.07 -8.48 22.47
C ASP A 461 0.08 -8.33 23.99
N TYR A 462 1.07 -8.88 24.69
CA TYR A 462 1.12 -8.85 26.15
C TYR A 462 2.08 -7.79 26.68
N LYS A 463 2.94 -7.22 25.83
CA LYS A 463 3.66 -5.99 26.17
C LYS A 463 2.68 -4.82 26.08
N HIS A 464 2.68 -3.94 27.08
CA HIS A 464 1.81 -2.76 27.16
C HIS A 464 1.87 -1.83 25.93
N ASN A 465 2.86 -1.99 25.05
CA ASN A 465 3.06 -1.20 23.83
C ASN A 465 2.89 -2.00 22.52
N HIS A 466 2.37 -3.25 22.55
CA HIS A 466 2.23 -4.11 21.36
C HIS A 466 3.51 -4.13 20.48
N SER A 467 4.62 -4.68 20.98
CA SER A 467 5.85 -4.73 20.17
C SER A 467 5.64 -5.65 18.96
N HIS A 468 6.04 -5.16 17.78
CA HIS A 468 6.08 -5.96 16.56
C HIS A 468 7.52 -6.29 16.20
N TYR A 469 7.73 -7.49 15.68
CA TYR A 469 9.03 -7.96 15.22
C TYR A 469 8.93 -8.48 13.80
N VAL A 470 10.00 -8.31 13.04
CA VAL A 470 10.20 -8.95 11.74
C VAL A 470 11.30 -9.97 11.89
N LEU A 471 10.98 -11.22 11.56
CA LEU A 471 11.89 -12.34 11.65
C LEU A 471 12.23 -12.82 10.25
N SER A 472 13.51 -13.09 9.97
CA SER A 472 13.91 -13.83 8.76
C SER A 472 14.22 -15.28 9.10
N PHE A 473 13.60 -16.20 8.36
CA PHE A 473 13.81 -17.64 8.49
C PHE A 473 14.35 -18.20 7.20
N ASN A 474 15.46 -18.93 7.28
CA ASN A 474 16.05 -19.62 6.14
C ASN A 474 15.51 -21.05 6.09
N MET A 475 14.67 -21.32 5.09
CA MET A 475 14.02 -22.61 4.85
C MET A 475 15.03 -23.74 4.60
N ASP A 476 16.09 -23.44 3.85
CA ASP A 476 17.09 -24.44 3.44
C ASP A 476 17.94 -24.88 4.64
N ARG A 477 18.28 -23.92 5.51
CA ARG A 477 19.09 -24.14 6.72
C ARG A 477 18.26 -24.45 7.97
N ARG A 478 16.93 -24.29 7.89
CA ARG A 478 15.96 -24.44 8.99
C ARG A 478 16.37 -23.68 10.25
N ARG A 479 16.70 -22.41 10.09
CA ARG A 479 17.15 -21.55 11.20
C ARG A 479 16.68 -20.11 11.03
N VAL A 480 16.59 -19.41 12.15
CA VAL A 480 16.38 -17.97 12.17
C VAL A 480 17.70 -17.28 11.83
N GLU A 481 17.68 -16.38 10.85
CA GLU A 481 18.87 -15.61 10.49
C GLU A 481 18.89 -14.23 11.16
N SER A 482 17.72 -13.70 11.52
CA SER A 482 17.61 -12.41 12.17
C SER A 482 16.25 -12.19 12.83
N VAL A 483 16.23 -11.31 13.82
CA VAL A 483 15.00 -10.79 14.46
C VAL A 483 15.18 -9.29 14.67
N TYR A 484 14.27 -8.50 14.11
CA TYR A 484 14.27 -7.05 14.18
C TYR A 484 13.03 -6.54 14.90
N GLU A 485 13.18 -5.75 15.95
CA GLU A 485 12.05 -5.06 16.58
C GLU A 485 11.69 -3.82 15.76
N VAL A 486 10.43 -3.75 15.37
CA VAL A 486 9.89 -2.69 14.55
C VAL A 486 9.62 -1.48 15.45
N PRO A 487 10.21 -0.31 15.18
CA PRO A 487 9.99 0.87 16.00
C PRO A 487 8.49 1.23 16.02
N SER A 488 7.90 1.29 17.21
CA SER A 488 6.53 1.75 17.42
C SER A 488 6.54 3.25 17.71
N ASP A 489 5.65 3.99 17.05
CA ASP A 489 5.39 5.37 17.40
C ASP A 489 4.43 5.40 18.60
N LYS A 490 4.84 6.04 19.69
CA LYS A 490 4.12 6.06 20.98
C LYS A 490 2.71 6.65 20.89
N ASN A 491 2.41 7.39 19.81
CA ASN A 491 1.15 8.09 19.62
C ASN A 491 0.24 7.43 18.55
N ALA A 492 0.66 6.35 17.90
CA ALA A 492 -0.10 5.69 16.84
C ALA A 492 -0.52 4.28 17.24
N ILE A 493 -1.74 3.87 16.86
CA ILE A 493 -2.15 2.45 16.89
C ILE A 493 -1.19 1.72 15.95
N THR A 494 -0.24 0.98 16.51
CA THR A 494 0.73 0.25 15.71
C THR A 494 0.04 -1.04 15.27
N LEU A 495 -0.29 -1.14 13.98
CA LEU A 495 -0.76 -2.39 13.39
C LEU A 495 0.47 -3.26 13.08
N PRO A 496 0.33 -4.60 13.07
CA PRO A 496 1.37 -5.46 12.57
C PRO A 496 1.79 -5.04 11.16
N PRO A 497 3.10 -4.91 10.87
CA PRO A 497 3.56 -4.43 9.58
C PRO A 497 3.07 -5.37 8.48
N ARG A 498 2.55 -4.80 7.38
CA ARG A 498 2.10 -5.58 6.22
C ARG A 498 3.16 -5.42 5.15
N LEU A 499 4.12 -6.34 5.15
CA LEU A 499 5.33 -6.20 4.34
C LEU A 499 5.18 -6.75 2.92
N PHE A 500 6.02 -6.28 2.01
CA PHE A 500 6.32 -6.92 0.73
C PHE A 500 7.79 -6.70 0.38
N THR A 501 8.30 -7.52 -0.53
CA THR A 501 9.65 -7.39 -1.08
C THR A 501 9.62 -6.59 -2.37
N SER A 502 10.58 -5.69 -2.54
CA SER A 502 10.69 -4.87 -3.75
C SER A 502 12.13 -4.49 -4.02
N ASP A 503 12.47 -4.32 -5.29
CA ASP A 503 13.77 -3.84 -5.75
C ASP A 503 13.77 -2.35 -6.11
N PHE A 504 12.68 -1.62 -5.82
CA PHE A 504 12.50 -0.22 -6.24
C PHE A 504 13.63 0.70 -5.72
N SER A 505 14.23 0.39 -4.57
CA SER A 505 15.32 1.15 -3.97
C SER A 505 16.58 1.17 -4.85
N SER A 506 16.79 0.13 -5.66
CA SER A 506 17.89 0.07 -6.64
C SER A 506 17.77 1.13 -7.73
N TYR A 507 16.60 1.74 -7.90
CA TYR A 507 16.33 2.79 -8.87
C TYR A 507 16.47 4.21 -8.27
N LEU A 508 16.37 4.37 -6.94
CA LEU A 508 16.46 5.67 -6.26
C LEU A 508 17.82 6.38 -6.44
N ASN A 509 18.91 5.61 -6.63
CA ASN A 509 20.27 6.14 -6.67
C ASN A 509 20.84 6.29 -8.10
N LYS A 510 20.14 5.83 -9.14
CA LYS A 510 20.65 5.90 -10.53
C LYS A 510 20.62 7.32 -11.09
N THR A 511 19.73 8.18 -10.61
CA THR A 511 19.64 9.61 -10.95
C THR A 511 20.85 10.40 -10.48
N LYS A 512 21.31 10.19 -9.24
CA LYS A 512 22.48 10.91 -8.69
C LYS A 512 23.77 10.65 -9.46
N ALA A 513 23.97 9.42 -9.95
CA ALA A 513 25.14 9.06 -10.74
C ALA A 513 25.11 9.68 -12.14
N TRP A 514 23.91 9.84 -12.72
CA TRP A 514 23.74 10.46 -14.03
C TRP A 514 24.01 11.97 -14.01
N ASP A 515 23.47 12.69 -13.03
CA ASP A 515 23.68 14.13 -12.89
C ASP A 515 25.16 14.48 -12.63
N LEU A 516 25.87 13.64 -11.86
CA LEU A 516 27.31 13.78 -11.62
C LEU A 516 28.18 13.52 -12.86
N MET A 517 27.73 12.63 -13.76
CA MET A 517 28.46 12.28 -14.98
C MET A 517 28.24 13.29 -16.11
N HIS A 518 27.14 14.06 -16.09
CA HIS A 518 26.77 14.99 -17.17
C HIS A 518 26.78 16.46 -16.78
N GLY A 519 26.82 16.80 -15.48
CA GLY A 519 26.98 18.17 -14.99
C GLY A 519 28.40 18.78 -15.10
N ARG A 520 29.34 18.14 -15.81
CA ARG A 520 30.75 18.63 -15.94
C ARG A 520 31.12 19.20 -17.31
N ARG A 521 30.15 19.49 -18.17
CA ARG A 521 30.40 20.01 -19.54
C ARG A 521 29.82 21.41 -19.78
N GLU A 522 30.03 22.34 -18.86
CA GLU A 522 30.03 23.77 -19.20
C GLU A 522 31.19 24.45 -18.48
N GLY A 523 32.36 24.45 -19.13
CA GLY A 523 33.47 25.35 -18.84
C GLY A 523 33.51 26.45 -19.90
N PRO A 524 33.87 27.69 -19.55
CA PRO A 524 33.78 28.83 -20.44
C PRO A 524 34.77 28.70 -21.59
N VAL A 525 34.30 28.91 -22.82
CA VAL A 525 35.16 29.09 -23.99
C VAL A 525 35.77 30.49 -23.87
N GLU A 526 36.96 30.57 -23.30
CA GLU A 526 37.86 31.72 -23.46
C GLU A 526 38.24 31.80 -24.94
N GLY A 527 37.81 32.88 -25.60
CA GLY A 527 38.24 33.26 -26.94
C GLY A 527 39.19 34.43 -26.84
N GLU A 528 40.49 34.17 -26.95
CA GLU A 528 41.51 35.14 -27.35
C GLU A 528 42.39 34.52 -28.44
N GLY A 529 42.65 35.28 -29.52
CA GLY A 529 43.92 35.22 -30.25
C GLY A 529 43.92 34.77 -31.71
N ASP A 530 43.70 35.73 -32.61
CA ASP A 530 44.44 36.01 -33.86
C ASP A 530 44.65 34.94 -34.96
N CYS A 531 44.03 35.20 -36.13
CA CYS A 531 44.70 35.41 -37.44
C CYS A 531 43.80 36.24 -38.36
#